data_AF-A0AAV7BGQ6-F1
#
_entry.id   AF-A0AAV7BGQ6-F1
#
_cell.length_a   1.000
_cell.length_b   1.000
_cell.length_c   1.000
_cell.angle_alpha   90.00
_cell.angle_beta   90.00
_cell.angle_gamma   90.00
#
_symmetry.space_group_name_H-M   'P 1'
#
loop_
_entity.id
_entity.type
_entity.pdbx_description
1 polymer ?
#
loop_
_entity_poly.entity_id
_entity_poly.type
_entity_poly.pdbx_seq_one_letter_code
_entity_poly.pdbx_strand_id
1 'polypeptide(L)'
;MYRILVWKVLLGILPPHQETHPEVMVYRREQYNDVYHALEVIRLINESTPKTDVFFYMYQLETGKLSRSQKYTMDAEDELFLAIAGTMEEMVDDDVDCYWLIKSFVHHLDTRFRDSQQQLQKGFEHYLNIEDGRLVSHLKACSALEKLPYDLWFRKCFAGCLPPSTLQRIWDKLIPEDNTDPIVNKAIDLWHKHCGIPAHSL
;
A
#
# COMPACT_ATOMS: atom_id res chain seq x y z
N MET A 1 -1.60 -12.58 15.05
CA MET A 1 -2.11 -11.99 16.32
C MET A 1 -1.43 -10.66 16.65
N TYR A 2 -0.10 -10.56 16.78
CA TYR A 2 0.55 -9.28 17.13
C TYR A 2 0.79 -8.30 15.97
N ARG A 3 0.70 -8.74 14.71
CA ARG A 3 0.98 -7.89 13.54
C ARG A 3 0.18 -6.59 13.54
N ILE A 4 -1.14 -6.69 13.66
CA ILE A 4 -2.05 -5.53 13.63
C ILE A 4 -1.73 -4.56 14.76
N LEU A 5 -1.48 -5.06 15.97
CA LEU A 5 -1.07 -4.23 17.10
C LEU A 5 0.24 -3.48 16.81
N VAL A 6 1.26 -4.19 16.31
CA VAL A 6 2.57 -3.59 15.98
C VAL A 6 2.43 -2.55 14.89
N TRP A 7 1.69 -2.84 13.82
CA TRP A 7 1.45 -1.88 12.75
C TRP A 7 0.73 -0.63 13.25
N LYS A 8 -0.27 -0.79 14.13
CA LYS A 8 -0.96 0.36 14.74
C LYS A 8 -0.02 1.26 15.53
N VAL A 9 0.93 0.70 16.27
CA VAL A 9 1.92 1.49 17.01
C VAL A 9 2.91 2.17 16.06
N LEU A 10 3.48 1.43 15.10
CA LEU A 10 4.47 1.97 14.16
C LEU A 10 3.91 3.03 13.21
N LEU A 11 2.64 2.91 12.82
CA LEU A 11 1.94 3.87 11.96
C LEU A 11 1.31 5.03 12.77
N GLY A 12 1.57 5.13 14.07
CA GLY A 12 1.08 6.22 14.92
C GLY A 12 -0.44 6.22 15.16
N ILE A 13 -1.12 5.11 14.90
CA ILE A 13 -2.55 4.95 15.22
C ILE A 13 -2.73 4.82 16.73
N LEU A 14 -1.84 4.03 17.35
CA LEU A 14 -1.74 3.85 18.80
C LEU A 14 -0.43 4.45 19.35
N PRO A 15 -0.45 5.02 20.56
CA PRO A 15 0.75 5.50 21.23
C PRO A 15 1.62 4.31 21.71
N PRO A 16 2.90 4.55 22.08
CA PRO A 16 3.76 3.51 22.64
C PRO A 16 3.30 3.02 24.03
N HIS A 17 2.52 3.82 24.77
CA HIS A 17 2.01 3.46 26.09
C HIS A 17 0.77 2.58 25.96
N GLN A 18 0.89 1.30 26.32
CA GLN A 18 -0.18 0.30 26.11
C GLN A 18 -1.43 0.58 26.95
N GLU A 19 -1.26 1.14 28.15
CA GLU A 19 -2.37 1.48 29.06
C GLU A 19 -3.43 2.40 28.43
N THR A 20 -3.03 3.26 27.49
CA THR A 20 -3.95 4.22 26.84
C THR A 20 -4.55 3.69 25.55
N HIS A 21 -4.16 2.50 25.08
CA HIS A 21 -4.69 1.91 23.85
C HIS A 21 -6.22 1.79 23.83
N PRO A 22 -6.90 1.32 24.90
CA PRO A 22 -8.36 1.23 24.90
C PRO A 22 -9.03 2.58 24.68
N GLU A 23 -8.53 3.63 25.36
CA GLU A 23 -9.07 4.99 25.28
C GLU A 23 -8.86 5.59 23.88
N VAL A 24 -7.66 5.44 23.32
CA VAL A 24 -7.37 5.90 21.96
C VAL A 24 -8.27 5.19 20.94
N MET A 25 -8.49 3.88 21.09
CA MET A 25 -9.37 3.14 20.18
C MET A 25 -10.84 3.54 20.28
N VAL A 26 -11.31 4.05 21.42
CA VAL A 26 -12.66 4.64 21.53
C VAL A 26 -12.78 5.84 20.60
N TYR A 27 -11.86 6.80 20.69
CA TYR A 27 -11.87 7.98 19.81
C TYR A 27 -11.74 7.61 18.32
N ARG A 28 -10.89 6.63 17.99
CA ARG A 28 -10.72 6.14 16.62
C ARG A 28 -12.00 5.51 16.06
N ARG A 29 -12.75 4.80 16.90
CA ARG A 29 -14.05 4.20 16.55
C ARG A 29 -15.15 5.25 16.41
N GLU A 30 -15.20 6.22 17.32
CA GLU A 30 -16.15 7.33 17.22
C GLU A 30 -15.95 8.11 15.92
N GLN A 31 -14.70 8.48 15.61
CA GLN A 31 -14.39 9.16 14.35
C GLN A 31 -14.76 8.31 13.11
N TYR A 32 -14.47 7.01 13.14
CA TYR A 32 -14.88 6.10 12.06
C TYR A 32 -16.41 6.13 11.87
N ASN A 33 -17.16 5.99 12.96
CA ASN A 33 -18.63 5.95 12.92
C ASN A 33 -19.23 7.29 12.47
N ASP A 34 -18.67 8.42 12.89
CA ASP A 34 -19.14 9.76 12.51
C ASP A 34 -19.01 9.97 10.99
N VAL A 35 -17.84 9.62 10.42
CA VAL A 35 -17.59 9.75 8.99
C VAL A 35 -18.44 8.76 8.19
N TYR A 36 -18.52 7.50 8.64
CA TYR A 36 -19.38 6.49 8.01
C TYR A 36 -20.84 6.94 7.98
N HIS A 37 -21.38 7.39 9.12
CA HIS A 37 -22.76 7.85 9.22
C HIS A 37 -23.01 9.09 8.37
N ALA A 38 -22.06 10.03 8.30
CA ALA A 38 -22.17 11.18 7.42
C ALA A 38 -22.34 10.77 5.94
N LEU A 39 -21.63 9.72 5.49
CA LEU A 39 -21.76 9.18 4.15
C LEU A 39 -23.12 8.51 3.90
N GLU A 40 -23.68 7.82 4.90
CA GLU A 40 -25.05 7.27 4.81
C GLU A 40 -26.10 8.38 4.71
N VAL A 41 -26.00 9.41 5.55
CA VAL A 41 -26.94 10.55 5.58
C VAL A 41 -26.97 11.26 4.23
N ILE A 42 -25.81 11.42 3.59
CA ILE A 42 -25.73 12.03 2.25
C ILE A 42 -26.01 11.04 1.11
N ARG A 43 -26.33 9.78 1.44
CA ARG A 43 -26.71 8.69 0.53
C ARG A 43 -25.62 8.31 -0.47
N LEU A 44 -24.36 8.43 -0.05
CA LEU A 44 -23.24 8.01 -0.89
C LEU A 44 -22.93 6.51 -0.71
N ILE A 45 -23.20 5.98 0.48
CA ILE A 45 -23.02 4.55 0.79
C ILE A 45 -24.33 3.93 1.29
N ASN A 46 -24.41 2.61 1.23
CA ASN A 46 -25.48 1.78 1.79
C ASN A 46 -24.93 0.37 2.10
N GLU A 47 -25.78 -0.51 2.62
CA GLU A 47 -25.40 -1.89 3.01
C GLU A 47 -24.84 -2.75 1.87
N SER A 48 -25.10 -2.40 0.61
CA SER A 48 -24.57 -3.10 -0.57
C SER A 48 -23.27 -2.51 -1.12
N THR A 49 -22.82 -1.37 -0.59
CA THR A 49 -21.56 -0.74 -1.00
C THR A 49 -20.39 -1.61 -0.55
N PRO A 50 -19.46 -1.98 -1.45
CA PRO A 50 -18.26 -2.72 -1.08
C PRO A 50 -17.45 -1.99 0.01
N LYS A 51 -16.86 -2.75 0.95
CA LYS A 51 -16.11 -2.16 2.08
C LYS A 51 -14.96 -1.27 1.63
N THR A 52 -14.22 -1.68 0.61
CA THR A 52 -13.14 -0.89 0.01
C THR A 52 -13.63 0.46 -0.52
N ASP A 53 -14.81 0.49 -1.13
CA ASP A 53 -15.44 1.72 -1.63
C ASP A 53 -15.89 2.60 -0.46
N VAL A 54 -16.44 2.00 0.61
CA VAL A 54 -16.77 2.73 1.84
C VAL A 54 -15.51 3.41 2.41
N PHE A 55 -14.41 2.65 2.61
CA PHE A 55 -13.15 3.20 3.11
C PHE A 55 -12.61 4.31 2.22
N PHE A 56 -12.74 4.17 0.90
CA PHE A 56 -12.34 5.18 -0.06
C PHE A 56 -13.15 6.48 0.09
N TYR A 57 -14.48 6.40 0.16
CA TYR A 57 -15.32 7.57 0.38
C TYR A 57 -15.09 8.22 1.74
N MET A 58 -14.82 7.43 2.79
CA MET A 58 -14.44 7.96 4.11
C MET A 58 -13.15 8.76 4.00
N TYR A 59 -12.13 8.22 3.34
CA TYR A 59 -10.86 8.90 3.13
C TYR A 59 -11.02 10.20 2.31
N GLN A 60 -11.83 10.17 1.25
CA GLN A 60 -12.13 11.37 0.45
C GLN A 60 -12.87 12.44 1.25
N LEU A 61 -13.81 12.05 2.12
CA LEU A 61 -14.53 12.98 2.98
C LEU A 61 -13.58 13.66 3.97
N GLU A 62 -12.72 12.89 4.64
CA GLU A 62 -11.76 13.42 5.60
C GLU A 62 -10.66 14.29 4.96
N THR A 63 -10.28 14.01 3.72
CA THR A 63 -9.30 14.80 2.96
C THR A 63 -9.92 15.99 2.22
N GLY A 64 -11.25 16.17 2.29
CA GLY A 64 -11.96 17.25 1.62
C GLY A 64 -12.03 17.11 0.09
N LYS A 65 -11.75 15.91 -0.44
CA LYS A 65 -11.78 15.59 -1.88
C LYS A 65 -13.11 14.99 -2.34
N LEU A 66 -14.06 14.77 -1.44
CA LEU A 66 -15.32 14.11 -1.75
C LEU A 66 -16.13 14.88 -2.80
N SER A 67 -16.28 14.31 -3.99
CA SER A 67 -17.07 14.89 -5.07
C SER A 67 -18.36 14.12 -5.26
N ARG A 68 -19.49 14.84 -5.28
CA ARG A 68 -20.81 14.27 -5.64
C ARG A 68 -21.07 14.28 -7.15
N SER A 69 -20.12 14.75 -7.95
CA SER A 69 -20.34 14.93 -9.39
C SER A 69 -20.32 13.57 -10.12
N GLN A 70 -21.23 13.41 -11.07
CA GLN A 70 -21.42 12.16 -11.84
C GLN A 70 -20.27 11.83 -12.82
N LYS A 71 -19.25 12.70 -12.92
CA LYS A 71 -18.05 12.53 -13.76
C LYS A 71 -16.79 12.43 -12.90
N TYR A 72 -16.84 11.66 -11.82
CA TYR A 72 -15.64 11.36 -11.06
C TYR A 72 -14.68 10.55 -11.93
N THR A 73 -13.50 11.09 -12.20
CA THR A 73 -12.41 10.36 -12.85
C THR A 73 -11.42 9.97 -11.78
N MET A 74 -11.22 8.66 -11.57
CA MET A 74 -10.19 8.15 -10.67
C MET A 74 -8.82 8.68 -11.11
N ASP A 75 -8.11 9.27 -10.15
CA ASP A 75 -6.72 9.66 -10.33
C ASP A 75 -5.76 8.56 -9.80
N ALA A 76 -4.46 8.79 -9.95
CA ALA A 76 -3.44 7.83 -9.53
C ALA A 76 -3.35 7.67 -8.00
N GLU A 77 -3.78 8.66 -7.21
CA GLU A 77 -3.83 8.58 -5.75
C GLU A 77 -5.02 7.71 -5.30
N ASP A 78 -6.16 7.82 -5.99
CA ASP A 78 -7.32 6.97 -5.74
C ASP A 78 -7.03 5.50 -6.04
N GLU A 79 -6.40 5.23 -7.19
CA GLU A 79 -5.99 3.87 -7.55
C GLU A 79 -5.01 3.26 -6.56
N LEU A 80 -4.09 4.08 -6.03
CA LEU A 80 -3.15 3.66 -4.99
C LEU A 80 -3.92 3.28 -3.72
N PHE A 81 -4.82 4.14 -3.28
CA PHE A 81 -5.63 3.90 -2.09
C PHE A 81 -6.43 2.60 -2.24
N LEU A 82 -7.16 2.41 -3.34
CA LEU A 82 -7.99 1.23 -3.57
C LEU A 82 -7.18 -0.07 -3.64
N ALA A 83 -6.00 -0.03 -4.28
CA ALA A 83 -5.12 -1.20 -4.34
C ALA A 83 -4.66 -1.63 -2.93
N ILE A 84 -4.27 -0.66 -2.10
CA ILE A 84 -3.87 -0.90 -0.71
C ILE A 84 -5.08 -1.35 0.12
N ALA A 85 -6.24 -0.72 -0.07
CA ALA A 85 -7.46 -1.04 0.66
C ALA A 85 -7.90 -2.49 0.44
N GLY A 86 -7.98 -2.93 -0.82
CA GLY A 86 -8.36 -4.33 -1.12
C GLY A 86 -7.36 -5.34 -0.55
N THR A 87 -6.07 -4.99 -0.58
CA THR A 87 -5.04 -5.83 0.03
C THR A 87 -5.16 -5.89 1.56
N MET A 88 -5.44 -4.76 2.22
CA MET A 88 -5.55 -4.66 3.68
C MET A 88 -6.83 -5.33 4.20
N GLU A 89 -7.94 -5.22 3.47
CA GLU A 89 -9.22 -5.88 3.79
C GLU A 89 -9.04 -7.40 3.93
N GLU A 90 -8.24 -8.02 3.07
CA GLU A 90 -7.94 -9.46 3.16
C GLU A 90 -7.04 -9.82 4.37
N MET A 91 -6.38 -8.85 5.00
CA MET A 91 -5.44 -9.06 6.12
C MET A 91 -6.02 -8.70 7.49
N VAL A 92 -7.05 -7.86 7.55
CA VAL A 92 -7.55 -7.22 8.77
C VAL A 92 -9.06 -7.38 8.89
N ASP A 93 -9.49 -8.14 9.89
CA ASP A 93 -10.90 -8.48 10.07
C ASP A 93 -11.76 -7.33 10.65
N ASP A 94 -11.17 -6.50 11.53
CA ASP A 94 -11.89 -5.38 12.17
C ASP A 94 -11.89 -4.16 11.26
N ASP A 95 -13.08 -3.66 10.91
CA ASP A 95 -13.25 -2.59 9.92
C ASP A 95 -12.63 -1.26 10.38
N VAL A 96 -12.64 -0.98 11.69
CA VAL A 96 -12.05 0.24 12.26
C VAL A 96 -10.53 0.17 12.14
N ASP A 97 -9.92 -0.92 12.60
CA ASP A 97 -8.48 -1.16 12.46
C ASP A 97 -8.08 -1.15 10.98
N CYS A 98 -8.85 -1.79 10.10
CA CYS A 98 -8.58 -1.84 8.66
C CYS A 98 -8.56 -0.45 8.05
N TYR A 99 -9.59 0.37 8.28
CA TYR A 99 -9.64 1.75 7.79
C TYR A 99 -8.45 2.58 8.25
N TRP A 100 -8.16 2.56 9.55
CA TRP A 100 -7.06 3.33 10.12
C TRP A 100 -5.70 2.86 9.60
N LEU A 101 -5.50 1.56 9.43
CA LEU A 101 -4.28 1.02 8.83
C LEU A 101 -4.13 1.44 7.37
N ILE A 102 -5.19 1.37 6.55
CA ILE A 102 -5.14 1.84 5.15
C ILE A 102 -4.75 3.32 5.11
N LYS A 103 -5.48 4.15 5.85
CA LYS A 103 -5.28 5.60 5.89
C LYS A 103 -3.85 5.96 6.31
N SER A 104 -3.36 5.40 7.42
CA SER A 104 -2.02 5.70 7.92
C SER A 104 -0.94 5.11 7.03
N PHE A 105 -1.16 3.93 6.42
CA PHE A 105 -0.18 3.33 5.51
C PHE A 105 -0.07 4.13 4.21
N VAL A 106 -1.18 4.53 3.59
CA VAL A 106 -1.17 5.42 2.40
C VAL A 106 -0.43 6.72 2.71
N HIS A 107 -0.71 7.34 3.86
CA HIS A 107 -0.01 8.55 4.28
C HIS A 107 1.50 8.32 4.50
N HIS A 108 1.87 7.18 5.10
CA HIS A 108 3.25 6.78 5.28
C HIS A 108 3.97 6.60 3.93
N LEU A 109 3.30 6.00 2.94
CA LEU A 109 3.88 5.83 1.60
C LEU A 109 4.04 7.18 0.88
N ASP A 110 3.05 8.07 0.99
CA ASP A 110 3.07 9.38 0.36
C ASP A 110 4.18 10.29 0.89
N THR A 111 4.54 10.15 2.17
CA THR A 111 5.65 10.90 2.77
C THR A 111 7.01 10.30 2.42
N ARG A 112 7.10 8.97 2.30
CA ARG A 112 8.37 8.27 2.06
C ARG A 112 8.77 8.15 0.59
N PHE A 113 7.82 7.79 -0.27
CA PHE A 113 8.12 7.37 -1.64
C PHE A 113 7.99 8.47 -2.69
N ARG A 114 7.31 9.58 -2.35
CA ARG A 114 7.10 10.71 -3.25
C ARG A 114 8.41 11.27 -3.81
N ASP A 115 9.47 11.35 -2.98
CA ASP A 115 10.76 11.91 -3.39
C ASP A 115 11.82 10.85 -3.74
N SER A 116 11.61 9.59 -3.33
CA SER A 116 12.59 8.50 -3.49
C SER A 116 12.35 7.59 -4.71
N GLN A 117 11.31 7.82 -5.52
CA GLN A 117 10.97 6.92 -6.63
C GLN A 117 12.13 6.68 -7.61
N GLN A 118 12.85 7.73 -8.03
CA GLN A 118 14.00 7.58 -8.93
C GLN A 118 15.16 6.84 -8.25
N GLN A 119 15.35 6.99 -6.94
CA GLN A 119 16.38 6.29 -6.20
C GLN A 119 16.09 4.80 -6.13
N LEU A 120 14.81 4.41 -5.99
CA LEU A 120 14.40 3.01 -5.98
C LEU A 120 14.56 2.33 -7.34
N GLN A 121 14.26 3.05 -8.42
CA GLN A 121 14.52 2.55 -9.78
C GLN A 121 16.02 2.30 -10.01
N LYS A 122 16.87 3.25 -9.62
CA LYS A 122 18.33 3.09 -9.68
C LYS A 122 18.83 1.97 -8.77
N GLY A 123 18.27 1.85 -7.57
CA GLY A 123 18.58 0.78 -6.62
C GLY A 123 18.23 -0.58 -7.20
N PHE A 124 17.04 -0.72 -7.79
CA PHE A 124 16.62 -1.95 -8.48
C PHE A 124 17.58 -2.34 -9.60
N GLU A 125 17.94 -1.40 -10.48
CA GLU A 125 18.92 -1.69 -11.53
C GLU A 125 20.27 -2.10 -10.96
N HIS A 126 20.75 -1.42 -9.91
CA HIS A 126 22.01 -1.71 -9.25
C HIS A 126 22.05 -3.13 -8.67
N TYR A 127 21.07 -3.48 -7.85
CA TYR A 127 21.00 -4.81 -7.23
C TYR A 127 20.73 -5.89 -8.27
N LEU A 128 19.89 -5.64 -9.27
CA LEU A 128 19.69 -6.59 -10.37
C LEU A 128 20.98 -6.82 -11.17
N ASN A 129 21.82 -5.80 -11.33
CA ASN A 129 23.11 -5.95 -12.01
C ASN A 129 24.13 -6.74 -11.19
N ILE A 130 24.06 -6.66 -9.85
CA ILE A 130 24.87 -7.48 -8.94
C ILE A 130 24.43 -8.96 -9.03
N GLU A 131 23.13 -9.22 -9.05
CA GLU A 131 22.58 -10.58 -9.10
C GLU A 131 22.69 -11.21 -10.50
N ASP A 132 22.34 -10.47 -11.56
CA ASP A 132 22.41 -10.90 -12.96
C ASP A 132 22.61 -9.73 -13.94
N GLY A 133 23.88 -9.35 -14.15
CA GLY A 133 24.25 -8.31 -15.13
C GLY A 133 23.92 -8.63 -16.59
N ARG A 134 23.79 -9.92 -16.96
CA ARG A 134 23.42 -10.31 -18.33
C ARG A 134 21.97 -9.94 -18.61
N LEU A 135 21.09 -10.19 -17.65
CA LEU A 135 19.70 -9.79 -17.71
C LEU A 135 19.55 -8.26 -17.79
N VAL A 136 20.30 -7.50 -16.98
CA VAL A 136 20.29 -6.03 -17.08
C VAL A 136 20.72 -5.56 -18.46
N SER A 137 21.77 -6.15 -19.02
CA SER A 137 22.25 -5.83 -20.37
C SER A 137 21.20 -6.11 -21.45
N HIS A 138 20.47 -7.23 -21.32
CA HIS A 138 19.37 -7.58 -22.21
C HIS A 138 18.19 -6.59 -22.10
N LEU A 139 17.78 -6.23 -20.88
CA LEU A 139 16.72 -5.25 -20.65
C LEU A 139 17.06 -3.87 -21.21
N LYS A 140 18.33 -3.45 -21.13
CA LYS A 140 18.83 -2.23 -21.76
C LYS A 140 18.81 -2.32 -23.29
N ALA A 141 19.29 -3.44 -23.85
CA ALA A 141 19.32 -3.66 -25.29
C ALA A 141 17.92 -3.62 -25.94
N CYS A 142 16.89 -4.07 -25.21
CA CYS A 142 15.51 -4.04 -25.65
C CYS A 142 14.72 -2.79 -25.21
N SER A 143 15.37 -1.81 -24.57
CA SER A 143 14.72 -0.61 -24.02
C SER A 143 13.51 -0.92 -23.11
N ALA A 144 13.59 -2.04 -22.37
CA ALA A 144 12.53 -2.52 -21.49
C ALA A 144 12.70 -1.99 -20.06
N LEU A 145 13.92 -1.62 -19.66
CA LEU A 145 14.24 -1.21 -18.29
C LEU A 145 13.43 0.02 -17.83
N GLU A 146 13.20 0.99 -18.72
CA GLU A 146 12.41 2.19 -18.42
C GLU A 146 10.89 1.93 -18.44
N LYS A 147 10.46 0.78 -18.99
CA LYS A 147 9.05 0.39 -19.14
C LYS A 147 8.58 -0.59 -18.07
N LEU A 148 9.44 -0.94 -17.11
CA LEU A 148 9.08 -1.80 -16.01
C LEU A 148 7.99 -1.15 -15.14
N PRO A 149 7.12 -1.95 -14.50
CA PRO A 149 5.97 -1.44 -13.75
C PRO A 149 6.41 -0.92 -12.37
N TYR A 150 7.27 0.10 -12.34
CA TYR A 150 7.83 0.68 -11.11
C TYR A 150 6.76 1.28 -10.20
N ASP A 151 5.69 1.86 -10.75
CA ASP A 151 4.58 2.35 -9.94
C ASP A 151 3.87 1.20 -9.19
N LEU A 152 3.71 0.04 -9.82
CA LEU A 152 3.13 -1.13 -9.17
C LEU A 152 4.01 -1.63 -8.02
N TRP A 153 5.33 -1.69 -8.25
CA TRP A 153 6.27 -2.22 -7.26
C TRP A 153 6.55 -1.26 -6.12
N PHE A 154 6.73 0.02 -6.41
CA PHE A 154 7.29 0.99 -5.47
C PHE A 154 6.26 1.99 -4.94
N ARG A 155 5.25 2.35 -5.74
CA ARG A 155 4.16 3.23 -5.28
C ARG A 155 3.04 2.41 -4.65
N LYS A 156 2.51 1.42 -5.37
CA LYS A 156 1.48 0.48 -4.86
C LYS A 156 2.06 -0.58 -3.93
N CYS A 157 3.39 -0.61 -3.70
CA CYS A 157 4.07 -1.56 -2.83
C CYS A 157 3.65 -3.02 -3.09
N PHE A 158 3.50 -3.40 -4.36
CA PHE A 158 3.02 -4.71 -4.84
C PHE A 158 1.56 -5.06 -4.51
N ALA A 159 0.76 -4.13 -4.01
CA ALA A 159 -0.68 -4.30 -3.86
C ALA A 159 -1.33 -4.64 -5.21
N GLY A 160 -2.18 -5.67 -5.23
CA GLY A 160 -2.77 -6.22 -6.46
C GLY A 160 -1.82 -7.05 -7.34
N CYS A 161 -0.53 -7.17 -6.97
CA CYS A 161 0.45 -8.01 -7.66
C CYS A 161 0.69 -9.34 -6.91
N LEU A 162 0.75 -9.29 -5.58
CA LEU A 162 1.03 -10.45 -4.73
C LEU A 162 -0.15 -10.84 -3.86
N PRO A 163 -0.29 -12.13 -3.51
CA PRO A 163 -1.26 -12.56 -2.53
C PRO A 163 -1.03 -11.86 -1.17
N PRO A 164 -2.09 -11.42 -0.47
CA PRO A 164 -1.97 -10.75 0.83
C PRO A 164 -1.15 -11.53 1.86
N SER A 165 -1.26 -12.86 1.86
CA SER A 165 -0.49 -13.74 2.75
C SER A 165 1.04 -13.58 2.61
N THR A 166 1.52 -13.24 1.41
CA THR A 166 2.92 -12.92 1.13
C THR A 166 3.20 -11.44 1.38
N LEU A 167 2.27 -10.59 0.95
CA LEU A 167 2.45 -9.15 0.96
C LEU A 167 2.56 -8.56 2.36
N GLN A 168 1.81 -9.09 3.32
CA GLN A 168 1.92 -8.72 4.74
C GLN A 168 3.35 -8.85 5.29
N ARG A 169 4.16 -9.80 4.79
CA ARG A 169 5.56 -9.98 5.25
C ARG A 169 6.49 -8.92 4.67
N ILE A 170 6.17 -8.39 3.49
CA ILE A 170 6.88 -7.27 2.88
C ILE A 170 6.51 -6.00 3.65
N TRP A 171 5.23 -5.81 3.93
CA TRP A 171 4.74 -4.65 4.67
C TRP A 171 5.25 -4.64 6.13
N ASP A 172 5.44 -5.81 6.75
CA ASP A 172 6.14 -5.95 8.05
C ASP A 172 7.56 -5.34 8.03
N LYS A 173 8.21 -5.25 6.86
CA LYS A 173 9.53 -4.63 6.68
C LYS A 173 9.48 -3.18 6.22
N LEU A 174 8.34 -2.71 5.71
CA LEU A 174 8.18 -1.36 5.18
C LEU A 174 7.59 -0.38 6.17
N ILE A 175 6.73 -0.88 7.06
CA ILE A 175 6.08 -0.07 8.08
C ILE A 175 7.08 0.46 9.13
N PRO A 176 8.12 -0.30 9.55
CA PRO A 176 9.20 0.26 10.34
C PRO A 176 9.98 1.34 9.56
N GLU A 177 10.38 2.42 10.22
CA GLU A 177 11.07 3.56 9.58
C GLU A 177 12.42 3.18 8.91
N ASP A 178 13.03 2.08 9.32
CA ASP A 178 14.37 1.68 8.90
C ASP A 178 14.39 0.91 7.57
N ASN A 179 14.68 1.64 6.48
CA ASN A 179 15.22 1.17 5.19
C ASN A 179 14.22 0.76 4.06
N THR A 180 14.47 1.24 2.83
CA THR A 180 13.71 0.93 1.61
C THR A 180 14.19 -0.33 0.87
N ASP A 181 15.36 -0.85 1.23
CA ASP A 181 15.95 -2.07 0.66
C ASP A 181 14.99 -3.30 0.59
N PRO A 182 14.07 -3.52 1.56
CA PRO A 182 13.14 -4.64 1.49
C PRO A 182 12.24 -4.65 0.25
N ILE A 183 11.79 -3.48 -0.23
CA ILE A 183 11.00 -3.38 -1.47
C ILE A 183 11.86 -3.76 -2.67
N VAL A 184 13.08 -3.24 -2.73
CA VAL A 184 13.97 -3.42 -3.89
C VAL A 184 14.38 -4.88 -4.03
N ASN A 185 14.82 -5.50 -2.94
CA ASN A 185 15.16 -6.93 -2.91
C ASN A 185 13.95 -7.79 -3.28
N LYS A 186 12.75 -7.40 -2.83
CA LYS A 186 11.55 -8.17 -3.17
C LYS A 186 11.11 -8.01 -4.62
N ALA A 187 11.28 -6.83 -5.22
CA ALA A 187 11.07 -6.65 -6.66
C ALA A 187 11.95 -7.62 -7.46
N ILE A 188 13.22 -7.77 -7.07
CA ILE A 188 14.19 -8.66 -7.72
C ILE A 188 13.77 -10.13 -7.55
N ASP A 189 13.42 -10.56 -6.33
CA ASP A 189 12.90 -11.91 -6.08
C ASP A 189 11.71 -12.26 -6.97
N LEU A 190 10.74 -11.34 -7.07
CA LEU A 190 9.52 -11.54 -7.84
C LEU A 190 9.78 -11.55 -9.33
N TRP A 191 10.71 -10.73 -9.79
CA TRP A 191 11.19 -10.78 -11.16
C TRP A 191 11.73 -12.17 -11.51
N HIS A 192 12.63 -12.72 -10.69
CA HIS A 192 13.14 -14.07 -10.90
C HIS A 192 12.02 -15.12 -10.92
N LYS A 193 11.02 -14.98 -10.03
CA LYS A 193 9.91 -15.92 -9.92
C LYS A 193 8.93 -15.88 -11.10
N HIS A 194 8.63 -14.70 -11.64
CA HIS A 194 7.57 -14.51 -12.64
C HIS A 194 8.09 -14.34 -14.07
N CYS A 195 9.30 -13.81 -14.25
CA CYS A 195 9.90 -13.61 -15.57
C CYS A 195 10.83 -14.75 -15.99
N GLY A 196 11.17 -15.66 -15.06
CA GLY A 196 12.01 -16.83 -15.31
C GLY A 196 13.47 -16.48 -15.57
N ILE A 197 14.36 -17.39 -15.19
CA ILE A 197 15.73 -17.42 -15.74
C ILE A 197 15.56 -17.57 -17.25
N PRO A 198 16.17 -16.71 -18.09
CA PRO A 198 16.11 -16.91 -19.53
C PRO A 198 16.61 -18.32 -19.84
N ALA A 199 15.72 -19.14 -20.40
CA ALA A 199 16.01 -20.49 -20.86
C ALA A 199 16.92 -20.44 -22.09
N HIS A 200 18.16 -19.98 -21.91
CA HIS A 200 19.26 -20.10 -22.87
C HIS A 200 20.55 -20.36 -22.08
N SER A 201 20.56 -21.48 -21.39
CA SER A 201 21.77 -22.19 -20.99
C SER A 201 21.69 -23.62 -21.52
N LEU A 202 21.75 -23.75 -22.85
CA LEU A 202 22.27 -24.88 -23.61
C LEU A 202 22.85 -24.34 -24.92
#